data_AF-J2SA24-F1
#
_entry.id   AF-J2SA24-F1
#
_cell.length_a   1.000
_cell.length_b   1.000
_cell.length_c   1.000
_cell.angle_alpha   90.00
_cell.angle_beta   90.00
_cell.angle_gamma   90.00
#
_symmetry.space_group_name_H-M   'P 1'
#
loop_
_entity.id
_entity.type
_entity.pdbx_description
1 polymer ?
#
loop_
_entity_poly.entity_id
_entity_poly.type
_entity_poly.pdbx_seq_one_letter_code
_entity_poly.pdbx_strand_id
1 'polypeptide(L)'
;MSETDEIVREFALQRIAYIFNVPVDSLNKEAVFGSDLEATHPPGLFNPNEYDKVEGDILDVCDREIYKAISSGNLTIRTVGDYCDHMIKCYKKNPKDVIATLKITPLS
;
A
#
# COMPACT_ATOMS: atom_id res chain seq x y z
N MET A 1 13.90 13.35 -3.76
CA MET A 1 12.48 13.00 -3.53
C MET A 1 11.75 14.33 -3.32
N SER A 2 10.53 14.51 -3.79
CA SER A 2 9.78 15.75 -3.51
C SER A 2 9.15 15.67 -2.11
N GLU A 3 8.82 16.83 -1.53
CA GLU A 3 8.07 16.91 -0.27
C GLU A 3 6.73 16.15 -0.35
N THR A 4 6.04 16.21 -1.48
CA THR A 4 4.81 15.44 -1.71
C THR A 4 5.06 13.93 -1.70
N ASP A 5 6.18 13.45 -2.27
CA ASP A 5 6.51 12.03 -2.25
C ASP A 5 6.78 11.54 -0.81
N GLU A 6 7.37 12.39 0.03
CA GLU A 6 7.60 12.10 1.45
C GLU A 6 6.30 12.00 2.22
N ILE A 7 5.36 12.94 2.01
CA ILE A 7 4.02 12.90 2.62
C ILE A 7 3.28 11.63 2.21
N VAL A 8 3.22 11.30 0.91
CA VAL A 8 2.53 10.08 0.44
C VAL A 8 3.18 8.83 1.04
N ARG A 9 4.51 8.78 1.14
CA ARG A 9 5.21 7.67 1.78
C ARG A 9 4.85 7.55 3.26
N GLU A 10 4.78 8.65 3.99
CA GLU A 10 4.41 8.65 5.41
C GLU A 10 3.01 8.08 5.63
N PHE A 11 2.02 8.55 4.87
CA PHE A 11 0.66 8.03 4.94
C PHE A 11 0.57 6.57 4.48
N ALA A 12 1.35 6.16 3.49
CA ALA A 12 1.43 4.75 3.07
C ALA A 12 2.00 3.85 4.18
N LEU A 13 3.03 4.29 4.91
CA LEU A 13 3.57 3.58 6.06
C LEU A 13 2.56 3.49 7.20
N GLN A 14 1.90 4.60 7.53
CA GLN A 14 0.81 4.63 8.52
C GLN A 14 -0.32 3.66 8.16
N ARG A 15 -0.67 3.56 6.88
CA ARG A 15 -1.68 2.63 6.38
C ARG A 15 -1.26 1.18 6.58
N ILE A 16 -0.03 0.79 6.24
CA ILE A 16 0.48 -0.57 6.48
C ILE A 16 0.53 -0.87 7.98
N ALA A 17 1.03 0.06 8.79
CA ALA A 17 1.10 -0.09 10.24
C ALA A 17 -0.29 -0.34 10.85
N TYR A 18 -1.28 0.40 10.38
CA TYR A 18 -2.69 0.22 10.76
C TYR A 18 -3.24 -1.14 10.33
N ILE A 19 -2.97 -1.57 9.09
CA ILE A 19 -3.46 -2.86 8.57
C ILE A 19 -2.92 -4.02 9.41
N PHE A 20 -1.62 -4.04 9.70
CA PHE A 20 -0.95 -5.11 10.44
C PHE A 20 -0.95 -4.91 11.96
N ASN A 21 -1.55 -3.82 12.45
CA ASN A 21 -1.60 -3.45 13.86
C ASN A 21 -0.21 -3.46 14.53
N VAL A 22 0.78 -2.83 13.87
CA VAL A 22 2.16 -2.67 14.35
C VAL A 22 2.52 -1.19 14.49
N PRO A 23 3.51 -0.83 15.33
CA PRO A 23 4.01 0.55 15.38
C PRO A 23 4.62 0.98 14.04
N VAL A 24 4.33 2.20 13.58
CA VAL A 24 4.90 2.74 12.33
C VAL A 24 6.44 2.71 12.35
N ASP A 25 7.04 3.08 13.48
CA ASP A 25 8.49 3.13 13.66
C ASP A 25 9.17 1.75 13.61
N SER A 26 8.39 0.66 13.69
CA SER A 26 8.89 -0.71 13.57
C SER A 26 8.89 -1.22 12.14
N LEU A 27 8.23 -0.51 11.21
CA LEU A 27 8.18 -0.92 9.82
C LEU A 27 9.51 -0.68 9.13
N ASN A 28 10.09 -1.75 8.61
CA ASN A 28 11.21 -1.67 7.69
C ASN A 28 10.71 -1.65 6.23
N LYS A 29 11.32 -0.84 5.36
CA LYS A 29 10.97 -0.79 3.94
C LYS A 29 11.28 -2.12 3.22
N GLU A 30 12.29 -2.86 3.68
CA GLU A 30 12.60 -4.20 3.16
C GLU A 30 11.69 -5.30 3.72
N ALA A 31 10.83 -5.01 4.70
CA ALA A 31 9.95 -6.02 5.29
C ALA A 31 9.02 -6.60 4.22
N VAL A 32 9.01 -7.93 4.12
CA VAL A 32 8.27 -8.71 3.13
C VAL A 32 6.92 -9.14 3.71
N PHE A 33 5.85 -8.89 2.97
CA PHE A 33 4.51 -9.41 3.30
C PHE A 33 4.51 -10.94 3.21
N GLY A 34 4.01 -11.62 4.25
CA GLY A 34 4.04 -13.09 4.32
C GLY A 34 5.31 -13.69 4.91
N SER A 35 6.27 -12.86 5.34
CA SER A 35 7.46 -13.31 6.06
C SER A 35 7.75 -12.44 7.27
N ASP A 36 7.95 -11.14 7.06
CA ASP A 36 8.21 -10.19 8.16
C ASP A 36 6.90 -9.58 8.71
N LEU A 37 5.91 -9.44 7.83
CA LEU A 37 4.56 -9.00 8.17
C LEU A 37 3.58 -10.13 7.85
N GLU A 38 3.15 -10.83 8.89
CA GLU A 38 2.23 -11.95 8.77
C GLU A 38 0.78 -11.54 9.07
N ALA A 39 -0.14 -12.07 8.27
CA ALA A 39 -1.56 -11.95 8.54
C ALA A 39 -1.92 -12.69 9.82
N THR A 40 -2.78 -12.09 10.65
CA THR A 40 -3.19 -12.67 11.93
C THR A 40 -4.20 -13.80 11.78
N HIS A 41 -4.78 -13.94 10.59
CA HIS A 41 -5.76 -14.96 10.26
C HIS A 41 -5.77 -15.29 8.74
N PRO A 42 -6.28 -16.48 8.37
CA PRO A 42 -6.45 -16.84 6.96
C PRO A 42 -7.43 -15.90 6.25
N PRO A 43 -7.27 -15.71 4.92
CA PRO A 43 -8.19 -14.89 4.14
C PRO A 43 -9.58 -15.52 4.09
N GLY A 44 -10.61 -14.66 4.09
CA GLY A 44 -12.01 -15.10 4.07
C GLY A 44 -12.90 -14.14 3.28
N LEU A 45 -13.86 -14.70 2.53
CA LEU A 45 -14.73 -13.93 1.63
C LEU A 45 -15.52 -12.79 2.32
N PHE A 46 -15.82 -12.95 3.62
CA PHE A 46 -16.55 -11.98 4.44
C PHE A 46 -15.71 -11.33 5.54
N ASN A 47 -14.44 -11.73 5.67
CA ASN A 47 -13.53 -11.22 6.67
C ASN A 47 -12.14 -11.09 6.05
N PRO A 48 -11.87 -9.96 5.36
CA PRO A 48 -10.60 -9.75 4.68
C PRO A 48 -9.48 -9.62 5.71
N ASN A 49 -8.41 -10.37 5.48
CA ASN A 49 -7.21 -10.28 6.29
C ASN A 49 -6.34 -9.09 5.87
N GLU A 50 -5.13 -9.02 6.42
CA GLU A 50 -4.17 -7.96 6.17
C GLU A 50 -3.72 -7.92 4.71
N TYR A 51 -3.49 -9.08 4.09
CA TYR A 51 -3.08 -9.15 2.69
C TYR A 51 -4.21 -8.74 1.75
N ASP A 52 -5.44 -9.16 2.03
CA ASP A 52 -6.62 -8.77 1.24
C ASP A 52 -6.80 -7.24 1.24
N LYS A 53 -6.52 -6.59 2.37
CA LYS A 53 -6.57 -5.12 2.50
C LYS A 53 -5.46 -4.43 1.72
N VAL A 54 -4.23 -4.96 1.77
CA VAL A 54 -3.10 -4.41 1.00
C VAL A 54 -3.35 -4.58 -0.50
N GLU A 55 -3.84 -5.74 -0.93
CA GLU A 55 -4.20 -5.97 -2.33
C GLU A 55 -5.32 -5.03 -2.78
N GLY A 56 -6.37 -4.86 -1.96
CA GLY A 56 -7.43 -3.89 -2.23
C GLY A 56 -6.91 -2.47 -2.41
N ASP A 57 -6.05 -2.00 -1.49
CA ASP A 57 -5.42 -0.68 -1.57
C ASP A 57 -4.64 -0.52 -2.89
N ILE A 58 -3.87 -1.54 -3.30
CA ILE A 58 -3.11 -1.54 -4.57
C ILE A 58 -4.08 -1.42 -5.75
N LEU A 59 -5.10 -2.27 -5.81
CA LEU A 59 -6.03 -2.34 -6.93
C LEU A 59 -6.87 -1.07 -7.07
N ASP A 60 -7.24 -0.44 -5.95
CA ASP A 60 -8.05 0.79 -5.92
C ASP A 60 -7.32 1.99 -6.54
N VAL A 61 -5.98 2.03 -6.46
CA VAL A 61 -5.17 3.15 -7.00
C VAL A 61 -4.56 2.85 -8.37
N CYS A 62 -4.67 1.60 -8.85
CA CYS A 62 -4.09 1.18 -10.11
C CYS A 62 -4.84 1.77 -11.31
N ASP A 63 -4.08 2.21 -12.32
CA ASP A 63 -4.62 2.37 -13.66
C ASP A 63 -4.67 1.01 -14.39
N ARG A 64 -5.34 0.99 -15.55
CA ARG A 64 -5.50 -0.23 -16.36
C ARG A 64 -4.17 -0.84 -16.81
N GLU A 65 -3.12 -0.04 -16.98
CA GLU A 65 -1.81 -0.51 -17.42
C GLU A 65 -1.10 -1.23 -16.27
N ILE A 66 -1.09 -0.63 -15.08
CA ILE A 66 -0.49 -1.20 -13.89
C ILE A 66 -1.24 -2.47 -13.46
N TYR A 67 -2.59 -2.45 -13.51
CA TYR A 67 -3.40 -3.64 -13.26
C TYR A 67 -2.99 -4.81 -14.16
N LYS A 68 -2.80 -4.56 -15.47
CA LYS A 68 -2.32 -5.60 -16.40
C LYS A 68 -0.92 -6.09 -16.05
N ALA A 69 -0.02 -5.20 -15.62
CA ALA A 69 1.32 -5.59 -15.22
C ALA A 69 1.29 -6.50 -13.99
N ILE A 70 0.44 -6.20 -13.00
CA ILE A 70 0.24 -7.04 -11.81
C ILE A 70 -0.38 -8.39 -12.22
N SER A 71 -1.48 -8.37 -12.99
CA SER A 71 -2.20 -9.58 -13.37
C SER A 71 -1.39 -10.53 -14.26
N SER A 72 -0.41 -9.99 -14.99
CA SER A 72 0.52 -10.79 -15.81
C SER A 72 1.78 -11.23 -15.05
N GLY A 73 1.93 -10.85 -13.78
CA GLY A 73 3.12 -11.14 -12.96
C GLY A 73 4.35 -10.28 -13.30
N ASN A 74 4.22 -9.31 -14.19
CA ASN A 74 5.30 -8.40 -14.59
C ASN A 74 5.57 -7.31 -13.54
N LEU A 75 4.64 -7.09 -12.63
CA LEU A 75 4.83 -6.26 -11.43
C LEU A 75 4.43 -7.07 -10.21
N THR A 76 5.31 -7.14 -9.22
CA THR A 76 4.99 -7.74 -7.92
C THR A 76 5.35 -6.75 -6.83
N ILE A 77 4.38 -6.48 -5.94
CA ILE A 77 4.58 -5.67 -4.74
C ILE A 77 4.78 -6.65 -3.60
N ARG A 78 6.01 -6.79 -3.09
CA ARG A 78 6.37 -7.80 -2.09
C ARG A 78 6.73 -7.18 -0.74
N THR A 79 7.29 -5.98 -0.77
CA THR A 79 7.78 -5.29 0.42
C THR A 79 6.95 -4.06 0.76
N VAL A 80 7.09 -3.59 2.00
CA VAL A 80 6.54 -2.29 2.42
C VAL A 80 7.05 -1.15 1.52
N GLY A 81 8.32 -1.21 1.12
CA GLY A 81 8.94 -0.27 0.18
C GLY A 81 8.26 -0.26 -1.18
N ASP A 82 8.02 -1.45 -1.76
CA ASP A 82 7.33 -1.60 -3.05
C ASP A 82 5.93 -0.98 -3.00
N TYR A 83 5.20 -1.19 -1.90
CA TYR A 83 3.87 -0.62 -1.70
C TYR A 83 3.94 0.90 -1.64
N CYS A 84 4.87 1.47 -0.88
CA CYS A 84 5.05 2.93 -0.79
C CYS A 84 5.40 3.53 -2.16
N ASP A 85 6.31 2.90 -2.90
CA ASP A 85 6.74 3.38 -4.21
C ASP A 85 5.61 3.28 -5.24
N HIS A 86 4.78 2.24 -5.14
CA HIS A 86 3.55 2.11 -5.92
C HIS A 86 2.58 3.25 -5.63
N MET A 87 2.31 3.56 -4.35
CA MET A 87 1.43 4.66 -3.95
C MET A 87 1.92 6.01 -4.47
N ILE A 88 3.22 6.29 -4.37
CA ILE A 88 3.82 7.52 -4.92
C ILE A 88 3.65 7.59 -6.43
N LYS A 89 3.89 6.48 -7.14
CA LYS A 89 3.75 6.41 -8.60
C LYS A 89 2.30 6.63 -9.04
N CYS A 90 1.35 6.01 -8.34
CA CYS A 90 -0.07 6.16 -8.63
C CYS A 90 -0.55 7.58 -8.27
N TYR A 91 -0.05 8.18 -7.20
CA TYR A 91 -0.40 9.55 -6.80
C TYR A 91 -0.04 10.56 -7.89
N LYS A 92 1.15 10.43 -8.50
CA LYS A 92 1.59 11.31 -9.60
C LYS A 92 0.69 11.24 -10.83
N LYS A 93 0.00 10.12 -11.05
CA LYS A 93 -0.91 9.92 -12.18
C LYS A 93 -2.34 10.31 -11.84
N ASN A 94 -2.84 9.86 -10.70
CA ASN A 94 -4.19 10.15 -10.21
C ASN A 94 -4.19 10.31 -8.67
N PRO A 95 -3.97 11.54 -8.16
CA PRO A 95 -3.90 11.78 -6.73
C PRO A 95 -5.18 11.40 -5.97
N LYS A 96 -6.34 11.49 -6.63
CA LYS A 96 -7.65 11.35 -5.99
C LYS A 96 -7.84 9.98 -5.34
N ASP A 97 -7.50 8.92 -6.07
CA ASP A 97 -7.71 7.55 -5.59
C ASP A 97 -6.75 7.23 -4.45
N VAL A 98 -5.49 7.67 -4.55
CA VAL A 98 -4.50 7.50 -3.47
C VAL A 98 -4.89 8.27 -2.21
N ILE A 99 -5.39 9.50 -2.33
CA ILE A 99 -5.88 10.28 -1.19
C ILE A 99 -7.03 9.56 -0.50
N ALA A 100 -7.96 8.97 -1.26
CA ALA A 100 -9.07 8.21 -0.72
C ALA A 100 -8.61 6.92 -0.01
N THR A 101 -7.73 6.14 -0.65
CA THR A 101 -7.19 4.88 -0.11
C THR A 101 -6.36 5.10 1.15
N LEU A 102 -5.42 6.05 1.11
CA LEU A 102 -4.55 6.37 2.24
C LEU A 102 -5.22 7.27 3.30
N LYS A 103 -6.44 7.73 3.04
CA LYS A 103 -7.17 8.69 3.89
C LYS A 103 -6.34 9.93 4.23
N ILE A 104 -5.57 10.41 3.25
CA ILE A 104 -4.77 11.62 3.40
C ILE A 104 -5.73 12.77 3.68
N THR A 105 -5.67 13.34 4.87
CA THR A 105 -6.42 14.55 5.17
C THR A 105 -5.71 15.69 4.46
N PRO A 106 -6.40 16.57 3.71
CA PRO A 106 -5.73 17.73 3.13
C PRO A 106 -5.10 18.53 4.28
N LEU A 107 -3.78 18.70 4.23
CA LEU A 107 -3.07 19.62 5.12
C LEU A 107 -3.66 21.01 4.86
N SER A 108 -4.42 21.50 5.84
CA SER A 108 -5.02 22.83 5.89
C SER A 108 -3.97 23.93 5.78
#